data_AF-A0A940EHR1-F1
#
_entry.id   AF-A0A940EHR1-F1
#
_cell.length_a   1.000
_cell.length_b   1.000
_cell.length_c   1.000
_cell.angle_alpha   90.00
_cell.angle_beta   90.00
_cell.angle_gamma   90.00
#
_symmetry.space_group_name_H-M   'P 1'
#
loop_
_entity.id
_entity.type
_entity.pdbx_description
1 polymer ?
#
loop_
_entity_poly.entity_id
_entity_poly.type
_entity_poly.pdbx_seq_one_letter_code
_entity_poly.pdbx_strand_id
1 'polypeptide(L)'
;VQIVAAFVQLYREHAKYLDRAHKWVAKVGLDWVIAQVVDDLDNRRALVERFEISQSVYRRDPWADHSTPSETPKWSPLADLTLEAAE
;
A
#
# COMPACT_ATOMS: atom_id res chain seq x y z
N VAL A 1 10.46 -6.23 3.69
CA VAL A 1 9.33 -5.33 4.03
C VAL A 1 9.79 -4.03 4.71
N GLN A 2 10.68 -4.06 5.72
CA GLN A 2 11.09 -2.85 6.47
C GLN A 2 11.68 -1.70 5.63
N ILE A 3 12.53 -1.98 4.65
CA ILE A 3 13.11 -0.94 3.77
C ILE A 3 12.02 -0.17 3.02
N VAL A 4 11.03 -0.89 2.49
CA VAL A 4 9.91 -0.29 1.75
C VAL A 4 9.05 0.56 2.70
N ALA A 5 8.73 0.05 3.88
CA ALA A 5 7.97 0.80 4.88
C ALA A 5 8.69 2.09 5.32
N ALA A 6 9.99 2.00 5.59
CA ALA A 6 10.82 3.15 5.96
C ALA A 6 10.90 4.18 4.83
N PHE A 7 11.11 3.74 3.59
CA PHE A 7 11.11 4.63 2.43
C PHE A 7 9.75 5.33 2.23
N VAL A 8 8.64 4.60 2.34
CA VAL A 8 7.30 5.17 2.21
C VAL A 8 7.04 6.19 3.31
N GLN A 9 7.44 5.92 4.55
CA GLN A 9 7.28 6.87 5.64
C GLN A 9 8.15 8.12 5.44
N LEU A 10 9.41 7.96 5.06
CA LEU A 10 10.31 9.06 4.74
C LEU A 10 9.74 9.93 3.60
N TYR A 11 9.23 9.29 2.56
CA TYR A 11 8.55 9.97 1.46
C TYR A 11 7.33 10.77 1.95
N ARG A 12 6.46 10.16 2.78
CA ARG A 12 5.26 10.83 3.33
C ARG A 12 5.59 12.04 4.19
N GLU A 13 6.71 12.02 4.90
CA GLU A 13 7.12 13.11 5.80
C GLU A 13 7.81 14.27 5.07
N HIS A 14 8.45 14.02 3.93
CA HIS A 14 9.29 15.00 3.25
C HIS A 14 8.82 15.44 1.86
N ALA A 15 7.91 14.67 1.22
CA ALA A 15 7.35 15.04 -0.07
C ALA A 15 6.24 16.10 0.08
N LYS A 16 6.00 16.84 -1.00
CA LYS A 16 4.92 17.82 -1.10
C LYS A 16 3.80 17.29 -2.01
N TYR A 17 2.62 17.92 -1.92
CA TYR A 17 1.53 17.62 -2.83
C TYR A 17 1.99 17.68 -4.29
N LEU A 18 1.58 16.69 -5.09
CA LEU A 18 1.98 16.44 -6.49
C LEU A 18 3.43 15.97 -6.72
N ASP A 19 4.19 15.67 -5.68
CA ASP A 19 5.43 14.90 -5.86
C ASP A 19 5.11 13.48 -6.35
N ARG A 20 5.92 13.00 -7.29
CA ARG A 20 5.99 11.59 -7.69
C ARG A 20 7.26 11.03 -7.07
N ALA A 21 7.20 9.86 -6.43
CA ALA A 21 8.32 9.29 -5.69
C ALA A 21 9.65 9.33 -6.46
N HIS A 22 9.68 8.91 -7.74
CA HIS A 22 10.92 8.93 -8.53
C HIS A 22 11.46 10.35 -8.80
N LYS A 23 10.58 11.34 -9.00
CA LYS A 23 10.97 12.76 -9.20
C LYS A 23 11.44 13.38 -7.89
N TRP A 24 10.79 13.01 -6.79
CA TRP A 24 11.18 13.41 -5.45
C TRP A 24 12.56 12.85 -5.08
N VAL A 25 12.83 11.56 -5.34
CA VAL A 25 14.17 10.98 -5.15
C VAL A 25 15.21 11.72 -5.98
N ALA A 26 14.92 12.03 -7.25
CA ALA A 26 15.82 12.81 -8.09
C ALA A 26 16.09 14.23 -7.54
N LYS A 27 15.14 14.80 -6.79
CA LYS A 27 15.26 16.12 -6.16
C LYS A 27 16.07 16.11 -4.85
N VAL A 28 15.86 15.10 -4.00
CA VAL A 28 16.55 14.99 -2.70
C VAL A 28 17.88 14.25 -2.79
N GLY A 29 18.09 13.46 -3.84
CA GLY A 29 19.25 12.60 -4.06
C GLY A 29 19.04 11.19 -3.52
N LEU A 30 19.46 10.18 -4.31
CA LEU A 30 19.37 8.78 -3.90
C LEU A 30 20.28 8.49 -2.69
N ASP A 31 21.47 9.07 -2.66
CA ASP A 31 22.43 8.87 -1.56
C ASP A 31 21.85 9.33 -0.21
N TRP A 32 21.09 10.42 -0.21
CA TRP A 32 20.40 10.87 1.01
C TRP A 32 19.34 9.86 1.45
N VAL A 33 18.56 9.31 0.51
CA VAL A 33 17.57 8.27 0.83
C VAL A 33 18.25 7.01 1.38
N ILE A 34 19.39 6.59 0.80
CA ILE A 34 20.18 5.45 1.28
C ILE A 34 20.71 5.73 2.69
N ALA A 35 21.25 6.92 2.96
CA ALA A 35 21.73 7.26 4.30
C ALA A 35 20.61 7.19 5.36
N GLN A 36 19.41 7.67 5.03
CA GLN A 36 18.28 7.69 5.97
C GLN A 36 17.61 6.32 6.16
N VAL A 37 17.55 5.50 5.10
CA VAL A 37 16.80 4.23 5.12
C VAL A 37 17.71 3.03 5.29
N VAL A 38 18.89 3.02 4.67
CA VAL A 38 19.78 1.85 4.60
C VAL A 38 20.85 1.92 5.68
N ASP A 39 21.59 3.02 5.75
CA ASP A 39 22.80 3.08 6.58
C ASP A 39 22.49 3.34 8.05
N ASP A 40 21.46 4.16 8.33
CA ASP A 40 20.98 4.42 9.69
C ASP A 40 19.88 3.42 10.08
N LEU A 41 20.28 2.36 10.81
CA LEU A 41 19.37 1.31 11.26
C LEU A 41 18.40 1.78 12.35
N ASP A 42 18.80 2.70 13.22
CA ASP A 42 17.94 3.22 14.28
C ASP A 42 16.87 4.15 13.70
N ASN A 43 17.25 5.01 12.75
CA ASN A 43 16.29 5.82 12.01
C ASN A 43 15.34 4.95 11.18
N ARG A 44 15.85 3.90 10.51
CA ARG A 44 14.98 2.94 9.80
C ARG A 44 13.93 2.36 10.74
N ARG A 45 14.33 1.91 11.94
CA ARG A 45 13.40 1.36 12.93
C ARG A 45 12.34 2.40 13.33
N ALA A 46 12.76 3.63 13.61
CA ALA A 46 11.84 4.72 13.95
C ALA A 46 10.85 5.05 12.81
N LEU A 47 11.31 5.05 11.55
CA LEU A 47 10.46 5.23 10.38
C LEU A 47 9.44 4.09 10.25
N VAL A 48 9.86 2.84 10.44
CA VAL A 48 8.96 1.67 10.40
C VAL A 48 7.92 1.73 11.51
N GLU A 49 8.30 2.13 12.72
CA GLU A 49 7.37 2.28 13.84
C GLU A 49 6.27 3.30 13.53
N ARG A 50 6.64 4.49 13.03
CA ARG A 50 5.66 5.51 12.60
C ARG A 50 4.79 5.02 11.44
N PHE A 51 5.36 4.26 10.51
CA PHE A 51 4.60 3.63 9.44
C PHE A 51 3.53 2.70 10.01
N GLU A 52 3.89 1.76 10.89
CA GLU A 52 2.95 0.79 11.46
C GLU A 52 1.86 1.45 12.31
N ILE A 53 2.17 2.53 13.05
CA ILE A 53 1.16 3.34 13.74
C ILE A 53 0.15 3.90 12.71
N SER A 54 0.60 4.38 11.56
CA SER A 54 -0.33 4.83 10.52
C SER A 54 -1.20 3.69 9.97
N GLN A 55 -0.67 2.46 9.94
CA GLN A 55 -1.36 1.30 9.39
C GLN A 55 -2.36 0.71 10.36
N SER A 56 -2.21 0.89 11.68
CA SER A 56 -3.15 0.36 12.66
C SER A 56 -4.58 0.89 12.49
N VAL A 57 -4.73 2.07 11.89
CA VAL A 57 -6.04 2.69 11.61
C VAL A 57 -6.55 2.36 10.21
N TYR A 58 -5.66 2.38 9.21
CA TYR A 58 -6.06 2.34 7.79
C TYR A 58 -5.94 0.96 7.13
N ARG A 59 -5.22 0.01 7.73
CA ARG A 59 -5.02 -1.34 7.18
C ARG A 59 -6.23 -2.24 7.49
N ARG A 60 -7.41 -1.80 7.06
CA ARG A 60 -8.64 -2.61 7.00
C ARG A 60 -8.85 -3.02 5.55
N ASP A 61 -9.15 -4.29 5.32
CA ASP A 61 -9.57 -4.76 4.00
C ASP A 61 -10.95 -4.14 3.67
N PRO A 62 -11.05 -3.29 2.65
CA PRO A 62 -12.32 -2.67 2.28
C PRO A 62 -13.33 -3.67 1.69
N TRP A 63 -12.88 -4.85 1.27
CA TRP A 63 -13.72 -5.89 0.67
C TRP A 63 -14.14 -6.97 1.66
N ALA A 64 -13.59 -6.98 2.88
CA ALA A 64 -13.88 -8.02 3.87
C ALA A 64 -15.39 -8.16 4.14
N ASP A 65 -16.08 -7.03 4.29
CA ASP A 65 -17.53 -7.04 4.55
C ASP A 65 -18.32 -7.51 3.32
N HIS A 66 -17.84 -7.20 2.11
CA HIS A 66 -18.50 -7.50 0.82
C HIS A 66 -18.22 -8.89 0.27
N SER A 67 -17.22 -9.60 0.83
CA SER A 67 -16.79 -10.93 0.40
C SER A 67 -17.37 -12.06 1.25
N THR A 68 -18.35 -11.74 2.11
CA THR A 68 -19.05 -12.74 2.91
C THR A 68 -19.97 -13.62 2.04
N PRO A 69 -20.27 -14.87 2.44
CA PRO A 69 -21.20 -15.74 1.72
C PRO A 69 -22.60 -15.12 1.53
N SER A 70 -23.04 -14.30 2.48
CA SER A 70 -24.32 -13.58 2.40
C SER A 70 -24.32 -12.44 1.38
N GLU A 71 -23.17 -11.81 1.14
CA GLU A 71 -23.04 -10.70 0.18
C GLU A 71 -22.73 -11.20 -1.24
N THR A 72 -22.13 -12.39 -1.36
CA THR A 72 -21.71 -13.00 -2.63
C THR A 72 -22.81 -13.03 -3.71
N PRO A 73 -24.10 -13.31 -3.42
CA PRO A 73 -25.16 -13.31 -4.42
C PRO A 73 -25.35 -11.97 -5.15
N LYS A 74 -24.93 -10.83 -4.57
CA LYS A 74 -25.00 -9.51 -5.24
C LYS A 74 -24.10 -9.41 -6.47
N TRP A 75 -23.07 -10.25 -6.52
CA TRP A 75 -22.08 -10.30 -7.60
C TRP A 75 -22.38 -11.40 -8.61
N SER A 76 -23.58 -12.01 -8.53
CA SER A 76 -24.00 -13.05 -9.47
C SER A 76 -24.04 -12.49 -10.90
N PRO A 77 -23.70 -13.31 -11.91
CA PRO A 77 -23.86 -12.92 -13.31
C PRO A 77 -25.30 -12.46 -13.59
N LEU A 78 -25.45 -11.41 -14.40
CA LEU A 78 -26.76 -10.92 -14.83
C LEU A 78 -27.49 -11.92 -15.74
N ALA A 79 -26.73 -12.76 -16.44
CA ALA A 79 -27.23 -13.86 -17.24
C ALA A 79 -26.29 -15.05 -17.11
N ASP A 80 -26.87 -16.24 -17.05
CA ASP A 80 -26.15 -17.47 -17.27
C ASP A 80 -26.05 -17.72 -18.77
N LEU A 81 -24.81 -17.81 -19.28
CA LEU A 81 -24.52 -18.05 -20.70
C LEU A 81 -24.07 -19.49 -20.95
N THR A 82 -24.22 -20.36 -19.96
CA THR A 82 -23.94 -21.78 -20.13
C THR A 82 -24.94 -22.34 -21.14
N LEU A 83 -24.44 -22.82 -22.27
CA LEU A 83 -25.28 -23.43 -23.31
C LEU A 83 -25.67 -24.83 -22.84
N GLU A 84 -26.92 -25.03 -22.46
CA GLU A 84 -27.46 -26.38 -22.31
C GLU A 84 -27.58 -27.01 -23.69
N ALA A 85 -27.02 -28.22 -23.86
CA ALA A 85 -27.18 -28.98 -25.09
C ALA A 85 -28.67 -29.30 -25.28
N ALA A 86 -29.24 -28.90 -26.42
CA ALA A 86 -30.60 -29.28 -26.78
C ALA A 86 -30.68 -30.80 -26.94
N GLU A 87 -31.55 -31.43 -26.16
CA GLU A 87 -31.93 -32.85 -26.28
C GLU A 87 -32.87 -33.07 -27.47
#